data_AF-V4LVG1-F1
#
_entry.id   AF-V4LVG1-F1
#
_cell.length_a   1.000
_cell.length_b   1.000
_cell.length_c   1.000
_cell.angle_alpha   90.00
_cell.angle_beta   90.00
_cell.angle_gamma   90.00
#
_symmetry.space_group_name_H-M   'P 1'
#
loop_
_entity.id
_entity.type
_entity.pdbx_description
1 polymer ?
#
loop_
_entity_poly.entity_id
_entity_poly.type
_entity_poly.pdbx_seq_one_letter_code
_entity_poly.pdbx_strand_id
1 'polypeptide(L)'
;MKSHYTNTVSAVNLLFCLFITSASSRSFIRQFTDDLNTNLQQENGAGPKTIQGEAHYPYQHQEISSRNYKLSDSNKLTGLRDRPPATYSLKMESFNTLLKSTNTERYVSRPFSASGYNWTLVVYPNGNKKDNGAGFLSLYVAIDNSTLSPHQEVYVDLRFYVFNRIEKKYFTIQDTHGWRFNLFKTMWGFSQVLPVDTFKDSRNGYLYDGDHCEFGVDVTVPSLFEKSELFTVAEKFYNPRFTWTIRGFSTLLKDTYYSDVFSIGGRRWNIQVNPSGRATGEGKALSMYLIVNANEKFRPYEKIYVRAKLRVLNQRQFNNIEMQIDHWFNGQGYGDEFGWGLHEFISLSDLKDSSKGFLVNDVLMVQVEIEAISSTKYFPN
;
A
#
# COMPACT_ATOMS: atom_id res chain seq x y z
N MET A 1 -5.65 -56.62 33.07
CA MET A 1 -4.31 -56.53 33.69
C MET A 1 -3.35 -55.88 32.68
N LYS A 2 -2.76 -54.73 33.07
CA LYS A 2 -1.50 -54.07 32.63
C LYS A 2 -1.00 -54.35 31.19
N SER A 3 -1.01 -53.35 30.30
CA SER A 3 0.04 -52.33 30.08
C SER A 3 1.38 -52.91 29.62
N HIS A 4 1.79 -52.57 28.40
CA HIS A 4 3.05 -51.89 28.05
C HIS A 4 3.44 -52.21 26.59
N TYR A 5 3.48 -51.20 25.72
CA TYR A 5 4.55 -51.10 24.73
C TYR A 5 4.90 -49.63 24.52
N THR A 6 6.19 -49.38 24.64
CA THR A 6 6.96 -48.13 24.70
C THR A 6 7.08 -47.45 23.34
N ASN A 7 6.80 -46.14 23.30
CA ASN A 7 7.17 -45.27 22.17
C ASN A 7 8.57 -44.69 22.39
N THR A 8 9.49 -45.02 21.49
CA THR A 8 10.82 -44.42 21.38
C THR A 8 10.76 -43.14 20.56
N VAL A 9 11.21 -42.04 21.16
CA VAL A 9 11.40 -40.72 20.54
C VAL A 9 12.72 -40.73 19.75
N SER A 10 12.67 -40.34 18.47
CA SER A 10 13.88 -40.03 17.69
C SER A 10 13.81 -38.57 17.23
N ALA A 11 14.69 -37.75 17.80
CA ALA A 11 14.95 -36.38 17.37
C ALA A 11 15.78 -36.38 16.07
N VAL A 12 15.42 -35.53 15.12
CA VAL A 12 16.25 -35.24 13.94
C VAL A 12 16.46 -33.72 13.88
N ASN A 13 17.74 -33.32 13.98
CA ASN A 13 18.20 -31.94 13.98
C ASN A 13 18.19 -31.34 12.57
N LEU A 14 17.71 -30.10 12.47
CA LEU A 14 17.88 -29.20 11.33
C LEU A 14 19.33 -28.68 11.27
N LEU A 15 19.96 -28.76 10.10
CA LEU A 15 21.14 -27.97 9.75
C LEU A 15 20.79 -27.11 8.52
N PHE A 16 20.70 -25.80 8.69
CA PHE A 16 20.57 -24.83 7.61
C PHE A 16 21.92 -24.12 7.43
N CYS A 17 22.59 -24.35 6.31
CA CYS A 17 23.77 -23.57 5.90
C CYS A 17 23.31 -22.38 5.04
N LEU A 18 23.55 -21.17 5.53
CA LEU A 18 23.42 -19.92 4.77
C LEU A 18 24.73 -19.64 4.02
N PHE A 19 24.69 -19.71 2.69
CA PHE A 19 25.68 -19.05 1.83
C PHE A 19 25.03 -17.80 1.23
N ILE A 20 25.48 -16.63 1.67
CA ILE A 20 25.12 -15.35 1.06
C ILE A 20 26.29 -14.94 0.16
N THR A 21 26.11 -15.04 -1.16
CA THR A 21 26.94 -14.36 -2.14
C THR A 21 26.29 -13.01 -2.46
N SER A 22 26.96 -11.92 -2.10
CA SER A 22 26.58 -10.55 -2.46
C SER A 22 26.85 -10.30 -3.94
N ALA A 23 25.80 -10.15 -4.74
CA ALA A 23 25.87 -9.57 -6.08
C ALA A 23 25.14 -8.22 -6.07
N SER A 24 25.90 -7.15 -6.22
CA SER A 24 25.42 -5.78 -6.33
C SER A 24 24.75 -5.55 -7.68
N SER A 25 23.43 -5.37 -7.71
CA SER A 25 22.72 -4.84 -8.88
C SER A 25 22.43 -3.36 -8.67
N ARG A 26 23.16 -2.51 -9.41
CA ARG A 26 22.86 -1.07 -9.58
C ARG A 26 21.51 -0.93 -10.28
N SER A 27 20.50 -0.44 -9.58
CA SER A 27 19.23 -0.03 -10.18
C SER A 27 19.33 1.41 -10.68
N PHE A 28 19.41 1.58 -11.99
CA PHE A 28 19.15 2.85 -12.68
C PHE A 28 17.68 3.23 -12.47
N ILE A 29 17.42 4.28 -11.70
CA ILE A 29 16.11 4.94 -11.66
C ILE A 29 16.23 6.23 -12.47
N ARG A 30 15.38 6.32 -13.49
CA ARG A 30 15.21 7.48 -14.37
C ARG A 30 14.85 8.72 -13.54
N GLN A 31 15.60 9.80 -13.76
CA GLN A 31 15.23 11.16 -13.36
C GLN A 31 13.88 11.52 -13.97
N PHE A 32 12.97 12.03 -13.13
CA PHE A 32 11.88 12.89 -13.56
C PHE A 32 12.50 14.25 -13.90
N THR A 33 12.47 14.60 -15.19
CA THR A 33 12.71 15.97 -15.67
C THR A 33 11.40 16.74 -15.57
N ASP A 34 11.35 17.71 -14.67
CA ASP A 34 10.40 18.82 -14.77
C ASP A 34 11.16 20.05 -15.25
N ASP A 35 10.63 20.62 -16.33
CA ASP A 35 11.11 21.79 -17.03
C ASP A 35 11.12 23.03 -16.12
N LEU A 36 12.29 23.63 -15.94
CA LEU A 36 12.43 24.99 -15.43
C LEU A 36 13.35 25.77 -16.37
N ASN A 37 12.72 26.35 -17.40
CA ASN A 37 13.28 27.44 -18.19
C ASN A 37 13.54 28.64 -17.25
N THR A 38 14.81 28.91 -16.95
CA THR A 38 15.24 30.21 -16.45
C THR A 38 16.40 30.72 -17.31
N ASN A 39 16.19 31.91 -17.86
CA ASN A 39 17.13 32.61 -18.72
C ASN A 39 18.48 32.83 -18.04
N LEU A 40 19.53 32.47 -18.77
CA LEU A 40 20.92 32.85 -18.52
C LEU A 40 21.09 34.36 -18.72
N GLN A 41 21.62 35.04 -17.70
CA GLN A 41 22.48 36.20 -17.92
C GLN A 41 23.81 35.95 -17.20
N GLN A 42 24.86 35.90 -18.01
CA GLN A 42 26.26 35.93 -17.61
C GLN A 42 26.59 37.27 -16.98
N GLU A 43 27.43 37.24 -15.94
CA GLU A 43 28.43 38.30 -15.75
C GLU A 43 29.77 37.67 -15.32
N ASN A 44 30.84 38.23 -15.87
CA ASN A 44 32.20 37.68 -15.91
C ASN A 44 33.05 38.07 -14.69
N GLY A 45 33.90 37.13 -14.26
CA GLY A 45 35.34 37.36 -14.03
C GLY A 45 35.82 37.85 -12.66
N ALA A 46 36.64 37.02 -11.99
CA ALA A 46 38.02 37.33 -11.56
C ALA A 46 38.64 36.15 -10.76
N GLY A 47 39.92 35.87 -11.00
CA GLY A 47 40.66 34.66 -10.62
C GLY A 47 41.20 34.56 -9.18
N PRO A 48 42.16 33.63 -8.94
CA PRO A 48 42.23 32.80 -7.74
C PRO A 48 43.13 33.36 -6.62
N LYS A 49 42.80 33.04 -5.37
CA LYS A 49 43.75 33.12 -4.25
C LYS A 49 43.66 31.87 -3.36
N THR A 50 44.73 31.10 -3.37
CA THR A 50 45.07 30.03 -2.44
C THR A 50 45.47 30.64 -1.10
N ILE A 51 44.83 30.22 -0.01
CA ILE A 51 45.40 30.32 1.35
C ILE A 51 45.04 29.02 2.08
N GLN A 52 46.08 28.22 2.38
CA GLN A 52 46.09 27.19 3.40
C GLN A 52 45.86 27.85 4.77
N GLY A 53 44.90 27.33 5.51
CA GLY A 53 44.70 27.68 6.92
C GLY A 53 43.77 26.63 7.53
N GLU A 54 44.32 25.78 8.39
CA GLU A 54 43.55 24.89 9.26
C GLU A 54 42.57 25.73 10.08
N ALA A 55 41.29 25.67 9.73
CA ALA A 55 40.23 26.26 10.51
C ALA A 55 39.63 25.19 11.42
N HIS A 56 40.09 25.17 12.68
CA HIS A 56 39.28 24.63 13.77
C HIS A 56 37.99 25.45 13.86
N TYR A 57 36.90 24.93 13.29
CA TYR A 57 35.57 25.50 13.49
C TYR A 57 34.99 25.00 14.81
N PRO A 58 34.73 25.86 15.80
CA PRO A 58 33.88 25.49 16.92
C PRO A 58 32.45 25.33 16.37
N TYR A 59 31.91 24.12 16.41
CA TYR A 59 30.52 23.85 16.07
C TYR A 59 29.61 24.51 17.11
N GLN A 60 29.25 25.77 16.85
CA GLN A 60 28.17 26.44 17.57
C GLN A 60 26.85 26.01 16.93
N HIS A 61 26.14 25.08 17.57
CA HIS A 61 24.80 24.68 17.16
C HIS A 61 23.85 25.88 17.20
N GLN A 62 23.58 26.47 16.04
CA GLN A 62 22.54 27.46 15.88
C GLN A 62 21.22 26.70 15.67
N GLU A 63 20.37 26.66 16.68
CA GLU A 63 19.00 26.14 16.58
C GLU A 63 18.21 27.05 15.65
N ILE A 64 18.13 26.67 14.38
CA ILE A 64 17.29 27.31 13.37
C ILE A 64 15.84 26.96 13.69
N SER A 65 14.93 27.95 13.58
CA SER A 65 13.49 27.76 13.76
C SER A 65 13.00 26.48 13.07
N SER A 66 12.13 25.74 13.76
CA SER A 66 11.58 24.51 13.21
C SER A 66 10.73 24.83 11.97
N ARG A 67 10.09 26.00 11.88
CA ARG A 67 9.24 26.34 10.72
C ARG A 67 9.93 27.31 9.77
N ASN A 68 10.40 26.81 8.62
CA ASN A 68 10.69 27.69 7.47
C ASN A 68 9.35 28.19 6.93
N TYR A 69 9.09 29.49 7.05
CA TYR A 69 7.83 30.18 6.71
C TYR A 69 7.47 30.20 5.20
N LYS A 70 8.03 29.30 4.39
CA LYS A 70 7.89 29.28 2.92
C LYS A 70 7.43 27.94 2.33
N LEU A 71 6.88 27.02 3.12
CA LEU A 71 6.24 25.80 2.63
C LEU A 71 4.77 25.76 3.08
N SER A 72 3.90 25.30 2.18
CA SER A 72 2.44 25.40 2.19
C SER A 72 1.76 25.04 3.51
N ASP A 73 0.58 25.64 3.74
CA ASP A 73 -0.32 25.49 4.89
C ASP A 73 -0.31 24.08 5.53
N SER A 74 0.62 23.89 6.47
CA SER A 74 0.69 22.71 7.33
C SER A 74 -0.40 22.82 8.39
N ASN A 75 -1.38 21.92 8.37
CA ASN A 75 -2.48 21.97 9.33
C ASN A 75 -2.10 21.26 10.62
N LYS A 76 -1.95 22.02 11.70
CA LYS A 76 -1.83 21.47 13.05
C LYS A 76 -3.13 20.77 13.44
N LEU A 77 -3.05 19.47 13.71
CA LEU A 77 -4.17 18.66 14.18
C LEU A 77 -4.05 18.44 15.69
N THR A 78 -5.14 18.69 16.42
CA THR A 78 -5.21 18.43 17.86
C THR A 78 -6.46 17.62 18.21
N GLY A 79 -6.37 16.78 19.24
CA GLY A 79 -7.53 16.02 19.72
C GLY A 79 -7.24 15.26 21.01
N LEU A 80 -8.28 14.69 21.64
CA LEU A 80 -8.16 13.82 22.80
C LEU A 80 -8.13 12.35 22.36
N ARG A 81 -7.25 11.55 22.96
CA ARG A 81 -7.07 10.13 22.66
C ARG A 81 -7.01 9.29 23.92
N ASP A 82 -7.72 8.16 23.96
CA ASP A 82 -7.67 7.23 25.10
C ASP A 82 -6.35 6.46 25.17
N ARG A 83 -5.79 6.11 24.00
CA ARG A 83 -4.56 5.33 23.91
C ARG A 83 -3.32 6.16 24.31
N PRO A 84 -2.42 5.63 25.17
CA PRO A 84 -1.13 6.27 25.50
C PRO A 84 -0.16 6.31 24.31
N PRO A 85 0.91 7.12 24.38
CA PRO A 85 2.01 7.06 23.43
C PRO A 85 2.58 5.63 23.34
N ALA A 86 2.87 5.18 22.12
CA ALA A 86 3.46 3.88 21.83
C ALA A 86 4.98 3.90 21.79
N THR A 87 5.60 5.04 21.43
CA THR A 87 7.06 5.11 21.27
C THR A 87 7.77 5.47 22.58
N TYR A 88 7.36 6.56 23.25
CA TYR A 88 7.99 6.99 24.50
C TYR A 88 7.03 7.77 25.40
N SER A 89 7.09 7.51 26.71
CA SER A 89 6.40 8.27 27.76
C SER A 89 7.40 8.75 28.81
N LEU A 90 7.19 9.97 29.28
CA LEU A 90 7.97 10.67 30.29
C LEU A 90 7.01 11.19 31.36
N LYS A 91 7.08 10.59 32.55
CA LYS A 91 6.39 11.07 33.74
C LYS A 91 7.34 11.95 34.55
N MET A 92 6.83 13.05 35.07
CA MET A 92 7.55 13.95 35.97
C MET A 92 6.71 14.10 37.24
N GLU A 93 7.37 14.07 38.40
CA GLU A 93 6.74 14.24 39.72
C GLU A 93 7.19 15.56 40.39
N SER A 94 7.97 16.36 39.68
CA SER A 94 8.57 17.62 40.19
C SER A 94 8.66 18.70 39.10
N PHE A 95 7.64 18.80 38.24
CA PHE A 95 7.63 19.65 37.06
C PHE A 95 7.87 21.14 37.37
N ASN A 96 7.31 21.62 38.49
CA ASN A 96 7.41 23.00 38.95
C ASN A 96 8.86 23.42 39.22
N THR A 97 9.75 22.48 39.54
CA THR A 97 11.18 22.76 39.68
C THR A 97 11.77 23.25 38.36
N LEU A 98 11.44 22.57 37.26
CA LEU A 98 11.91 22.94 35.91
C LEU A 98 11.23 24.22 35.41
N LEU A 99 9.95 24.37 35.73
CA LEU A 99 9.17 25.56 35.39
C LEU A 99 9.69 26.84 36.08
N LYS A 100 10.16 26.75 37.33
CA LYS A 100 10.69 27.91 38.08
C LYS A 100 12.19 28.13 37.84
N SER A 101 12.86 27.21 37.15
CA SER A 101 14.29 27.30 36.87
C SER A 101 14.61 28.50 35.99
N THR A 102 15.59 29.30 36.43
CA THR A 102 16.17 30.40 35.66
C THR A 102 17.38 29.97 34.84
N ASN A 103 17.99 28.84 35.19
CA ASN A 103 19.27 28.37 34.65
C ASN A 103 19.10 27.19 33.68
N THR A 104 17.89 26.64 33.57
CA THR A 104 17.60 25.50 32.69
C THR A 104 16.32 25.75 31.92
N GLU A 105 16.44 25.85 30.61
CA GLU A 105 15.31 26.18 29.73
C GLU A 105 14.46 24.96 29.36
N ARG A 106 15.04 23.76 29.44
CA ARG A 106 14.44 22.52 28.96
C ARG A 106 14.91 21.29 29.72
N TYR A 107 14.09 20.26 29.69
CA TYR A 107 14.46 18.89 30.07
C TYR A 107 14.67 18.05 28.81
N VAL A 108 15.72 17.22 28.81
CA VAL A 108 16.02 16.27 27.73
C VAL A 108 15.95 14.87 28.32
N SER A 109 15.13 13.99 27.72
CA SER A 109 15.04 12.61 28.16
C SER A 109 16.32 11.82 27.90
N ARG A 110 16.44 10.64 28.50
CA ARG A 110 17.37 9.63 28.00
C ARG A 110 17.07 9.29 26.53
N PRO A 111 18.07 8.85 25.75
CA PRO A 111 17.83 8.34 24.41
C PRO A 111 16.87 7.14 24.43
N PHE A 112 16.04 7.04 23.39
CA PHE A 112 15.18 5.89 23.13
C PHE A 112 15.21 5.54 21.65
N SER A 113 15.17 4.25 21.34
CA SER A 113 15.25 3.76 19.95
C SER A 113 13.86 3.57 19.36
N ALA A 114 13.65 4.08 18.15
CA ALA A 114 12.40 3.92 17.40
C ALA A 114 12.67 3.99 15.90
N SER A 115 12.01 3.12 15.13
CA SER A 115 12.10 3.10 13.66
C SER A 115 13.53 3.09 13.10
N GLY A 116 14.47 2.44 13.78
CA GLY A 116 15.88 2.33 13.36
C GLY A 116 16.80 3.49 13.77
N TYR A 117 16.29 4.49 14.49
CA TYR A 117 17.09 5.64 14.95
C TYR A 117 16.97 5.83 16.47
N ASN A 118 17.89 6.61 17.04
CA ASN A 118 17.86 7.02 18.43
C ASN A 118 17.32 8.45 18.54
N TRP A 119 16.45 8.66 19.52
CA TRP A 119 15.69 9.89 19.72
C TRP A 119 15.77 10.37 21.16
N THR A 120 15.54 11.66 21.39
CA THR A 120 15.32 12.23 22.72
C THR A 120 14.07 13.10 22.71
N LEU A 121 13.27 13.02 23.76
CA LEU A 121 12.11 13.89 23.99
C LEU A 121 12.61 15.13 24.73
N VAL A 122 12.32 16.30 24.18
CA VAL A 122 12.74 17.59 24.72
C VAL A 122 11.51 18.38 25.14
N VAL A 123 11.44 18.71 26.43
CA VAL A 123 10.33 19.45 27.04
C VAL A 123 10.83 20.83 27.44
N TYR A 124 10.17 21.88 26.96
CA TYR A 124 10.39 23.25 27.42
C TYR A 124 9.20 23.70 28.27
N PRO A 125 9.31 23.71 29.61
CA PRO A 125 8.21 24.07 30.51
C PRO A 125 7.66 25.48 30.28
N ASN A 126 8.53 26.45 29.97
CA ASN A 126 8.18 27.85 29.65
C ASN A 126 8.34 28.19 28.16
N GLY A 127 8.44 27.14 27.35
CA GLY A 127 8.49 27.24 25.91
C GLY A 127 9.86 27.57 25.32
N ASN A 128 10.06 27.14 24.07
CA ASN A 128 11.27 27.44 23.31
C ASN A 128 11.18 28.86 22.74
N LYS A 129 11.81 29.82 23.40
CA LYS A 129 11.81 31.23 22.99
C LYS A 129 12.42 31.47 21.61
N LYS A 130 13.36 30.62 21.18
CA LYS A 130 14.00 30.71 19.86
C LYS A 130 13.07 30.27 18.72
N ASP A 131 11.95 29.62 19.05
CA ASP A 131 10.96 29.13 18.09
C ASP A 131 9.55 29.68 18.41
N ASN A 132 9.47 30.88 18.97
CA ASN A 132 8.21 31.58 19.30
C ASN A 132 7.30 30.81 20.28
N GLY A 133 7.88 30.03 21.20
CA GLY A 133 7.16 29.25 22.20
C GLY A 133 6.87 29.99 23.51
N ALA A 134 7.26 31.27 23.65
CA ALA A 134 7.09 32.00 24.91
C ALA A 134 5.62 32.00 25.39
N GLY A 135 5.39 31.62 26.65
CA GLY A 135 4.04 31.50 27.23
C GLY A 135 3.34 30.16 26.94
N PHE A 136 3.99 29.25 26.22
CA PHE A 136 3.47 27.92 25.92
C PHE A 136 4.42 26.82 26.41
N LEU A 137 3.85 25.68 26.77
CA LEU A 137 4.61 24.43 26.83
C LEU A 137 5.04 24.07 25.40
N SER A 138 6.33 23.79 25.19
CA SER A 138 6.81 23.25 23.91
C SER A 138 7.32 21.82 24.07
N LEU A 139 7.06 20.99 23.06
CA LEU A 139 7.55 19.63 22.97
C LEU A 139 8.25 19.41 21.64
N TYR A 140 9.43 18.79 21.68
CA TYR A 140 10.21 18.43 20.51
C TYR A 140 10.75 17.02 20.65
N VAL A 141 11.13 16.43 19.53
CA VAL A 141 12.00 15.27 19.50
C VAL A 141 13.28 15.64 18.75
N ALA A 142 14.42 15.16 19.23
CA ALA A 142 15.69 15.30 18.54
C ALA A 142 16.24 13.92 18.15
N ILE A 143 16.69 13.78 16.90
CA ILE A 143 17.39 12.60 16.41
C ILE A 143 18.87 12.66 16.79
N ASP A 144 19.43 11.51 17.12
CA ASP A 144 20.86 11.37 17.35
C ASP A 144 21.63 11.33 16.02
N ASN A 145 22.52 12.30 15.82
CA ASN A 145 23.38 12.40 14.63
C ASN A 145 24.27 11.18 14.42
N SER A 146 24.65 10.45 15.48
CA SER A 146 25.46 9.23 15.34
C SER A 146 24.75 8.12 14.56
N THR A 147 23.42 8.20 14.44
CA THR A 147 22.59 7.25 13.69
C THR A 147 22.32 7.67 12.26
N LEU A 148 22.78 8.86 11.83
CA LEU A 148 22.56 9.39 10.49
C LEU A 148 23.78 9.24 9.61
N SER A 149 23.59 8.75 8.39
CA SER A 149 24.63 8.76 7.35
C SER A 149 24.81 10.16 6.77
N PRO A 150 26.01 10.49 6.25
CA PRO A 150 26.23 11.75 5.53
C PRO A 150 25.25 11.86 4.36
N HIS A 151 24.45 12.93 4.33
CA HIS A 151 23.38 13.21 3.33
C HIS A 151 22.07 12.43 3.50
N GLN A 152 21.88 11.68 4.58
CA GLN A 152 20.60 11.02 4.84
C GLN A 152 19.53 12.05 5.24
N GLU A 153 18.36 11.94 4.61
CA GLU A 153 17.14 12.62 5.01
C GLU A 153 16.14 11.59 5.55
N VAL A 154 15.59 11.86 6.74
CA VAL A 154 14.62 11.00 7.39
C VAL A 154 13.31 11.77 7.52
N TYR A 155 12.27 11.28 6.85
CA TYR A 155 10.92 11.82 6.96
C TYR A 155 10.19 11.11 8.10
N VAL A 156 9.58 11.88 8.99
CA VAL A 156 9.06 11.37 10.26
C VAL A 156 7.69 11.96 10.54
N ASP A 157 6.71 11.13 10.85
CA ASP A 157 5.46 11.57 11.44
C ASP A 157 5.58 11.60 12.96
N LEU A 158 5.31 12.76 13.54
CA LEU A 158 5.37 12.98 14.98
C LEU A 158 3.98 13.27 15.53
N ARG A 159 3.64 12.56 16.60
CA ARG A 159 2.47 12.88 17.43
C ARG A 159 2.91 13.01 18.87
N PHE A 160 2.71 14.19 19.45
CA PHE A 160 3.01 14.43 20.86
C PHE A 160 1.77 14.26 21.71
N TYR A 161 2.01 13.93 22.98
CA TYR A 161 0.99 13.59 23.96
C TYR A 161 1.22 14.39 25.24
N VAL A 162 0.13 14.89 25.82
CA VAL A 162 0.09 15.43 27.19
C VAL A 162 -1.07 14.76 27.91
N PHE A 163 -0.78 14.02 28.98
CA PHE A 163 -1.83 13.32 29.72
C PHE A 163 -2.73 14.31 30.46
N ASN A 164 -4.03 14.06 30.40
CA ASN A 164 -5.06 14.76 31.16
C ASN A 164 -5.71 13.77 32.12
N ARG A 165 -5.52 13.99 33.42
CA ARG A 165 -6.03 13.09 34.47
C ARG A 165 -7.54 13.17 34.67
N ILE A 166 -8.16 14.32 34.41
CA ILE A 166 -9.61 14.52 34.57
C ILE A 166 -10.34 13.72 33.51
N GLU A 167 -9.96 13.93 32.25
CA GLU A 167 -10.53 13.20 31.10
C GLU A 167 -10.06 11.73 31.05
N LYS A 168 -8.96 11.41 31.74
CA LYS A 168 -8.23 10.13 31.64
C LYS A 168 -7.83 9.80 30.20
N LYS A 169 -7.49 10.85 29.45
CA LYS A 169 -7.11 10.82 28.03
C LYS A 169 -5.85 11.64 27.81
N TYR A 170 -5.29 11.53 26.63
CA TYR A 170 -4.15 12.34 26.21
C TYR A 170 -4.62 13.41 25.24
N PHE A 171 -4.28 14.67 25.53
CA PHE A 171 -4.24 15.68 24.49
C PHE A 171 -3.12 15.33 23.52
N THR A 172 -3.46 15.35 22.23
CA THR A 172 -2.54 15.02 21.16
C THR A 172 -2.40 16.19 20.21
N ILE A 173 -1.18 16.36 19.69
CA ILE A 173 -0.84 17.35 18.67
C ILE A 173 0.06 16.69 17.63
N GLN A 174 -0.26 16.89 16.36
CA GLN A 174 0.52 16.41 15.22
C GLN A 174 0.37 17.37 14.03
N ASP A 175 1.18 17.18 13.01
CA ASP A 175 1.10 17.92 11.76
C ASP A 175 0.58 16.99 10.65
N THR A 176 0.01 17.55 9.59
CA THR A 176 -0.37 16.79 8.40
C THR A 176 0.83 16.44 7.51
N HIS A 177 1.96 17.13 7.69
CA HIS A 177 3.18 16.87 6.94
C HIS A 177 4.24 16.16 7.80
N GLY A 178 4.98 15.26 7.16
CA GLY A 178 6.15 14.63 7.77
C GLY A 178 7.27 15.63 8.00
N TRP A 179 7.98 15.46 9.11
CA TRP A 179 9.13 16.26 9.51
C TRP A 179 10.40 15.72 8.89
N ARG A 180 11.19 16.58 8.25
CA ARG A 180 12.43 16.19 7.55
C ARG A 180 13.65 16.39 8.45
N PHE A 181 14.13 15.32 9.06
CA PHE A 181 15.36 15.30 9.85
C PHE A 181 16.57 15.07 8.94
N ASN A 182 17.67 15.76 9.24
CA ASN A 182 18.99 15.54 8.65
C ASN A 182 20.08 16.05 9.60
N LEU A 183 21.35 15.87 9.23
CA LEU A 183 22.50 16.26 10.06
C LEU A 183 22.52 17.74 10.47
N PHE A 184 21.87 18.62 9.69
CA PHE A 184 21.80 20.06 9.97
C PHE A 184 20.52 20.46 10.71
N LYS A 185 19.47 19.63 10.65
CA LYS A 185 18.18 19.88 11.28
C LYS A 185 17.69 18.64 12.01
N THR A 186 18.14 18.52 13.25
CA THR A 186 18.02 17.32 14.07
C THR A 186 16.86 17.34 15.05
N MET A 187 16.19 18.47 15.22
CA MET A 187 15.13 18.65 16.20
C MET A 187 13.89 19.26 15.57
N TRP A 188 12.75 18.63 15.82
CA TRP A 188 11.44 19.06 15.33
C TRP A 188 10.36 18.84 16.37
N GLY A 189 9.30 19.64 16.30
CA GLY A 189 8.25 19.63 17.30
C GLY A 189 7.33 20.83 17.21
N PHE A 190 6.65 21.11 18.31
CA PHE A 190 5.71 22.21 18.42
C PHE A 190 6.16 23.17 19.51
N SER A 191 6.41 24.42 19.11
CA SER A 191 6.71 25.50 20.04
C SER A 191 5.51 25.90 20.90
N GLN A 192 4.30 25.69 20.42
CA GLN A 192 3.06 26.06 21.10
C GLN A 192 2.13 24.84 21.22
N VAL A 193 2.41 23.94 22.17
CA VAL A 193 1.60 22.74 22.42
C VAL A 193 0.35 23.10 23.22
N LEU A 194 0.55 23.69 24.40
CA LEU A 194 -0.51 24.16 25.31
C LEU A 194 -0.07 25.47 25.95
N PRO A 195 -0.97 26.46 26.13
CA PRO A 195 -0.65 27.63 26.95
C PRO A 195 -0.22 27.20 28.35
N VAL A 196 0.82 27.84 28.87
CA VAL A 196 1.38 27.53 30.20
C VAL A 196 0.32 27.69 31.29
N ASP A 197 -0.52 28.73 31.19
CA ASP A 197 -1.59 28.98 32.16
C ASP A 197 -2.65 27.88 32.14
N THR A 198 -3.02 27.39 30.94
CA THR A 198 -3.93 26.24 30.79
C THR A 198 -3.32 24.99 31.41
N PHE A 199 -2.03 24.73 31.19
CA PHE A 199 -1.35 23.56 31.72
C PHE A 199 -1.27 23.56 33.25
N LYS A 200 -1.01 24.72 33.86
CA LYS A 200 -0.85 24.88 35.32
C LYS A 200 -2.16 24.86 36.09
N ASP A 201 -3.25 25.33 35.48
CA ASP A 201 -4.54 25.35 36.14
C ASP A 201 -5.01 23.91 36.40
N SER A 202 -5.07 23.55 37.68
CA SER A 202 -5.42 22.19 38.13
C SER A 202 -6.81 21.74 37.67
N ARG A 203 -7.70 22.69 37.32
CA ARG A 203 -9.03 22.42 36.76
C ARG A 203 -8.97 21.84 35.34
N ASN A 204 -7.85 22.02 34.63
CA ASN A 204 -7.65 21.47 33.30
C ASN A 204 -7.02 20.06 33.33
N GLY A 205 -6.49 19.60 34.47
CA GLY A 205 -6.10 18.20 34.67
C GLY A 205 -4.75 17.74 34.07
N TYR A 206 -3.97 18.65 33.47
CA TYR A 206 -2.65 18.33 32.88
C TYR A 206 -1.52 18.27 33.91
N LEU A 207 -1.54 19.17 34.90
CA LEU A 207 -0.71 19.11 36.10
C LEU A 207 -1.59 18.60 37.25
N TYR A 208 -1.25 17.44 37.79
CA TYR A 208 -2.03 16.74 38.81
C TYR A 208 -1.18 16.38 40.03
N ASP A 209 -1.83 15.99 41.12
CA ASP A 209 -1.15 15.57 42.37
C ASP A 209 -0.07 16.58 42.81
N GLY A 210 -0.39 17.87 42.69
CA GLY A 210 0.46 19.01 43.06
C GLY A 210 1.59 19.35 42.09
N ASP A 211 2.24 18.36 41.48
CA ASP A 211 3.44 18.57 40.65
C ASP A 211 3.72 17.49 39.59
N HIS A 212 2.74 16.63 39.33
CA HIS A 212 2.87 15.49 38.43
C HIS A 212 2.34 15.81 37.04
N CYS A 213 3.07 15.39 36.01
CA CYS A 213 2.59 15.44 34.64
C CYS A 213 3.20 14.30 33.80
N GLU A 214 2.60 14.05 32.64
CA GLU A 214 3.07 13.02 31.72
C GLU A 214 3.06 13.54 30.28
N PHE A 215 4.19 13.38 29.61
CA PHE A 215 4.41 13.71 28.21
C PHE A 215 4.71 12.44 27.42
N GLY A 216 4.43 12.45 26.12
CA GLY A 216 4.81 11.36 25.26
C GLY A 216 4.96 11.76 23.81
N VAL A 217 5.50 10.83 23.04
CA VAL A 217 5.63 10.99 21.59
C VAL A 217 5.46 9.64 20.90
N ASP A 218 4.85 9.65 19.73
CA ASP A 218 4.97 8.61 18.72
C ASP A 218 5.88 9.11 17.61
N VAL A 219 6.89 8.31 17.28
CA VAL A 219 7.85 8.58 16.20
C VAL A 219 7.69 7.50 15.14
N THR A 220 7.08 7.86 14.02
CA THR A 220 6.86 6.93 12.91
C THR A 220 7.71 7.37 11.71
N VAL A 221 8.63 6.52 11.27
CA VAL A 221 9.31 6.69 9.99
C VAL A 221 8.58 5.81 8.98
N PRO A 222 7.74 6.38 8.09
CA PRO A 222 7.03 5.58 7.11
C PRO A 222 8.03 4.89 6.17
N SER A 223 7.93 3.58 6.06
CA SER A 223 8.63 2.83 5.01
C SER A 223 7.99 3.15 3.66
N LEU A 224 8.81 3.34 2.63
CA LEU A 224 8.31 3.27 1.26
C LEU A 224 7.64 1.92 1.04
N PHE A 225 6.66 1.86 0.14
CA PHE A 225 5.94 0.63 -0.16
C PHE A 225 6.95 -0.51 -0.43
N GLU A 226 6.97 -1.52 0.44
CA GLU A 226 7.86 -2.68 0.27
C GLU A 226 7.39 -3.57 -0.87
N LYS A 227 6.08 -3.52 -1.14
CA LYS A 227 5.43 -4.28 -2.20
C LYS A 227 4.57 -3.36 -3.03
N SER A 228 4.54 -3.59 -4.32
CA SER A 228 3.65 -2.90 -5.25
C SER A 228 3.17 -3.83 -6.35
N GLU A 229 2.12 -3.43 -7.04
CA GLU A 229 1.58 -4.18 -8.17
C GLU A 229 1.31 -3.25 -9.35
N LEU A 230 1.50 -3.79 -10.57
CA LEU A 230 1.18 -3.13 -11.82
C LEU A 230 0.12 -3.95 -12.54
N PHE A 231 -1.11 -3.44 -12.52
CA PHE A 231 -2.20 -3.93 -13.33
C PHE A 231 -2.09 -3.39 -14.76
N THR A 232 -2.23 -4.26 -15.75
CA THR A 232 -2.21 -3.88 -17.17
C THR A 232 -3.27 -4.67 -17.91
N VAL A 233 -3.92 -4.04 -18.88
CA VAL A 233 -4.89 -4.69 -19.76
C VAL A 233 -4.33 -4.67 -21.19
N ALA A 234 -4.22 -5.84 -21.80
CA ALA A 234 -3.92 -5.97 -23.22
C ALA A 234 -5.26 -6.00 -23.99
N GLU A 235 -5.37 -5.20 -25.05
CA GLU A 235 -6.58 -5.11 -25.88
C GLU A 235 -6.31 -5.51 -27.36
N LYS A 236 -5.07 -5.85 -27.68
CA LYS A 236 -4.64 -6.23 -29.04
C LYS A 236 -4.01 -7.60 -29.01
N PHE A 237 -4.64 -8.55 -29.70
CA PHE A 237 -4.19 -9.92 -29.80
C PHE A 237 -4.06 -10.35 -31.25
N TYR A 238 -3.04 -11.15 -31.55
CA TYR A 238 -3.00 -11.87 -32.82
C TYR A 238 -4.06 -12.97 -32.79
N ASN A 239 -4.96 -12.99 -33.80
CA ASN A 239 -6.10 -13.91 -33.88
C ASN A 239 -6.97 -13.93 -32.60
N PRO A 240 -7.70 -12.85 -32.30
CA PRO A 240 -8.50 -12.76 -31.06
C PRO A 240 -9.74 -13.67 -31.06
N ARG A 241 -9.96 -14.46 -32.12
CA ARG A 241 -11.17 -15.26 -32.32
C ARG A 241 -10.87 -16.74 -32.34
N PHE A 242 -11.71 -17.51 -31.66
CA PHE A 242 -11.74 -18.97 -31.75
C PHE A 242 -13.16 -19.43 -32.09
N THR A 243 -13.30 -20.26 -33.12
CA THR A 243 -14.60 -20.83 -33.55
C THR A 243 -14.59 -22.32 -33.33
N TRP A 244 -15.65 -22.82 -32.68
CA TRP A 244 -15.90 -24.24 -32.50
C TRP A 244 -17.10 -24.68 -33.34
N THR A 245 -16.85 -25.64 -34.22
CA THR A 245 -17.89 -26.28 -35.05
C THR A 245 -18.31 -27.59 -34.42
N ILE A 246 -19.55 -27.65 -33.98
CA ILE A 246 -20.19 -28.81 -33.33
C ILE A 246 -21.03 -29.51 -34.39
N ARG A 247 -20.59 -30.71 -34.81
CA ARG A 247 -21.32 -31.54 -35.78
C ARG A 247 -22.16 -32.58 -35.04
N GLY A 248 -23.32 -32.93 -35.61
CA GLY A 248 -24.19 -33.91 -34.99
C GLY A 248 -24.85 -33.38 -33.71
N PHE A 249 -25.23 -32.09 -33.69
CA PHE A 249 -25.72 -31.43 -32.47
C PHE A 249 -26.91 -32.18 -31.83
N SER A 250 -27.79 -32.76 -32.65
CA SER A 250 -28.90 -33.60 -32.21
C SER A 250 -28.51 -34.84 -31.41
N THR A 251 -27.26 -35.30 -31.55
CA THR A 251 -26.71 -36.48 -30.86
C THR A 251 -26.04 -36.16 -29.52
N LEU A 252 -26.02 -34.88 -29.12
CA LEU A 252 -25.41 -34.46 -27.87
C LEU A 252 -26.33 -34.76 -26.67
N LEU A 253 -26.06 -35.88 -26.00
CA LEU A 253 -26.89 -36.37 -24.87
C LEU A 253 -26.43 -35.95 -23.47
N LYS A 254 -25.17 -35.52 -23.29
CA LYS A 254 -24.64 -35.04 -22.00
C LYS A 254 -25.09 -33.61 -21.70
N ASP A 255 -25.11 -33.27 -20.42
CA ASP A 255 -25.47 -31.91 -19.99
C ASP A 255 -24.46 -30.86 -20.46
N THR A 256 -23.17 -31.22 -20.49
CA THR A 256 -22.06 -30.28 -20.74
C THR A 256 -21.06 -30.84 -21.74
N TYR A 257 -20.63 -30.00 -22.68
CA TYR A 257 -19.54 -30.27 -23.61
C TYR A 257 -18.54 -29.11 -23.61
N TYR A 258 -17.29 -29.44 -23.89
CA TYR A 258 -16.19 -28.48 -23.97
C TYR A 258 -15.56 -28.53 -25.36
N SER A 259 -15.15 -27.37 -25.88
CA SER A 259 -14.32 -27.29 -27.08
C SER A 259 -12.92 -27.84 -26.84
N ASP A 260 -12.14 -28.00 -27.91
CA ASP A 260 -10.69 -28.07 -27.80
C ASP A 260 -10.13 -26.83 -27.09
N VAL A 261 -8.94 -26.98 -26.51
CA VAL A 261 -8.23 -25.89 -25.85
C VAL A 261 -7.74 -24.89 -26.89
N PHE A 262 -7.97 -23.61 -26.65
CA PHE A 262 -7.39 -22.52 -27.45
C PHE A 262 -6.63 -21.54 -26.58
N SER A 263 -5.67 -20.82 -27.18
CA SER A 263 -4.79 -19.89 -26.47
C SER A 263 -4.91 -18.49 -27.05
N ILE A 264 -5.30 -17.52 -26.23
CA ILE A 264 -5.35 -16.10 -26.61
C ILE A 264 -4.80 -15.28 -25.43
N GLY A 265 -3.95 -14.30 -25.74
CA GLY A 265 -3.28 -13.46 -24.73
C GLY A 265 -2.44 -14.25 -23.72
N GLY A 266 -1.84 -15.37 -24.14
CA GLY A 266 -0.98 -16.20 -23.30
C GLY A 266 -1.72 -17.05 -22.25
N ARG A 267 -3.06 -17.09 -22.29
CA ARG A 267 -3.91 -17.91 -21.42
C ARG A 267 -4.63 -18.98 -22.22
N ARG A 268 -4.90 -20.13 -21.58
CA ARG A 268 -5.65 -21.23 -22.18
C ARG A 268 -7.10 -21.24 -21.75
N TRP A 269 -7.96 -21.46 -22.73
CA TRP A 269 -9.41 -21.35 -22.60
C TRP A 269 -10.09 -22.55 -23.25
N ASN A 270 -11.35 -22.78 -22.85
CA ASN A 270 -12.30 -23.62 -23.57
C ASN A 270 -13.64 -22.88 -23.69
N ILE A 271 -14.44 -23.26 -24.67
CA ILE A 271 -15.86 -22.93 -24.71
C ILE A 271 -16.60 -24.08 -24.03
N GLN A 272 -17.46 -23.76 -23.08
CA GLN A 272 -18.45 -24.71 -22.55
C GLN A 272 -19.80 -24.47 -23.23
N VAL A 273 -20.43 -25.53 -23.73
CA VAL A 273 -21.80 -25.51 -24.24
C VAL A 273 -22.64 -26.52 -23.46
N ASN A 274 -23.83 -26.09 -23.03
CA ASN A 274 -24.86 -26.95 -22.46
C ASN A 274 -26.03 -27.02 -23.46
N PRO A 275 -26.12 -28.06 -24.31
CA PRO A 275 -27.08 -28.11 -25.41
C PRO A 275 -28.55 -28.02 -24.97
N SER A 276 -28.88 -28.59 -23.81
CA SER A 276 -30.21 -28.56 -23.21
C SER A 276 -30.38 -27.45 -22.16
N GLY A 277 -29.39 -26.57 -22.02
CA GLY A 277 -29.38 -25.49 -21.03
C GLY A 277 -28.83 -25.88 -19.66
N ARG A 278 -28.60 -24.86 -18.82
CA ARG A 278 -28.08 -24.96 -17.45
C ARG A 278 -28.74 -23.89 -16.57
N ALA A 279 -29.08 -24.26 -15.34
CA ALA A 279 -29.79 -23.39 -14.38
C ALA A 279 -31.08 -22.80 -14.97
N THR A 280 -31.24 -21.48 -15.04
CA THR A 280 -32.51 -20.86 -15.49
C THR A 280 -32.87 -21.21 -16.94
N GLY A 281 -31.86 -21.55 -17.77
CA GLY A 281 -32.04 -21.95 -19.16
C GLY A 281 -32.31 -23.43 -19.39
N GLU A 282 -32.30 -24.26 -18.34
CA GLU A 282 -32.53 -25.70 -18.46
C GLU A 282 -33.87 -26.02 -19.15
N GLY A 283 -33.81 -26.83 -20.20
CA GLY A 283 -34.93 -27.20 -21.06
C GLY A 283 -35.46 -26.09 -21.97
N LYS A 284 -34.94 -24.86 -21.88
CA LYS A 284 -35.48 -23.66 -22.55
C LYS A 284 -34.51 -23.05 -23.55
N ALA A 285 -33.23 -22.99 -23.23
CA ALA A 285 -32.22 -22.29 -24.00
C ALA A 285 -30.88 -23.03 -23.94
N LEU A 286 -30.09 -22.95 -25.01
CA LEU A 286 -28.70 -23.38 -24.97
C LEU A 286 -27.91 -22.40 -24.09
N SER A 287 -27.06 -22.94 -23.21
CA SER A 287 -26.13 -22.13 -22.41
C SER A 287 -24.72 -22.19 -22.99
N MET A 288 -24.00 -21.08 -22.89
CA MET A 288 -22.64 -20.96 -23.40
C MET A 288 -21.78 -20.13 -22.45
N TYR A 289 -20.56 -20.62 -22.18
CA TYR A 289 -19.59 -19.96 -21.30
C TYR A 289 -18.20 -19.99 -21.92
N LEU A 290 -17.43 -18.94 -21.65
CA LEU A 290 -15.97 -18.99 -21.72
C LEU A 290 -15.48 -19.55 -20.39
N ILE A 291 -14.59 -20.54 -20.43
CA ILE A 291 -13.98 -21.09 -19.22
C ILE A 291 -12.46 -21.08 -19.34
N VAL A 292 -11.80 -20.86 -18.22
CA VAL A 292 -10.37 -21.10 -18.08
C VAL A 292 -10.12 -22.59 -18.20
N ASN A 293 -9.10 -22.96 -18.97
CA ASN A 293 -8.74 -24.37 -19.12
C ASN A 293 -8.35 -24.99 -17.77
N ALA A 294 -8.74 -26.24 -17.52
CA ALA A 294 -8.48 -26.93 -16.27
C ALA A 294 -6.98 -27.07 -15.93
N ASN A 295 -6.11 -27.08 -16.94
CA ASN A 295 -4.66 -27.17 -16.74
C ASN A 295 -3.98 -25.80 -16.66
N GLU A 296 -4.72 -24.69 -16.74
CA GLU A 296 -4.17 -23.35 -16.70
C GLU A 296 -3.52 -23.06 -15.34
N LYS A 297 -2.30 -22.52 -15.39
CA LYS A 297 -1.52 -22.27 -14.18
C LYS A 297 -1.77 -20.85 -13.70
N PHE A 298 -2.12 -20.73 -12.43
CA PHE A 298 -2.28 -19.45 -11.75
C PHE A 298 -1.20 -19.28 -10.71
N ARG A 299 -0.73 -18.05 -10.57
CA ARG A 299 0.05 -17.67 -9.39
C ARG A 299 -0.87 -17.63 -8.17
N PRO A 300 -0.36 -17.80 -6.94
CA PRO A 300 -1.17 -17.59 -5.74
C PRO A 300 -1.88 -16.23 -5.79
N TYR A 301 -3.18 -16.23 -5.51
CA TYR A 301 -4.05 -15.04 -5.51
C TYR A 301 -4.22 -14.32 -6.86
N GLU A 302 -3.74 -14.91 -7.96
CA GLU A 302 -3.92 -14.33 -9.29
C GLU A 302 -5.39 -14.37 -9.71
N LYS A 303 -5.88 -13.23 -10.20
CA LYS A 303 -7.15 -13.09 -10.90
C LYS A 303 -6.90 -12.44 -12.24
N ILE A 304 -7.61 -12.91 -13.26
CA ILE A 304 -7.52 -12.37 -14.61
C ILE A 304 -8.86 -11.81 -15.05
N TYR A 305 -8.94 -10.49 -15.10
CA TYR A 305 -10.00 -9.79 -15.80
C TYR A 305 -9.94 -10.09 -17.30
N VAL A 306 -11.10 -10.39 -17.89
CA VAL A 306 -11.27 -10.62 -19.32
C VAL A 306 -12.55 -9.97 -19.82
N ARG A 307 -12.44 -9.29 -20.96
CA ARG A 307 -13.58 -8.87 -21.77
C ARG A 307 -13.58 -9.65 -23.07
N ALA A 308 -14.73 -10.22 -23.42
CA ALA A 308 -14.88 -11.03 -24.62
C ALA A 308 -16.30 -10.97 -25.17
N LYS A 309 -16.47 -11.37 -26.43
CA LYS A 309 -17.76 -11.60 -27.06
C LYS A 309 -17.95 -13.10 -27.30
N LEU A 310 -19.03 -13.64 -26.76
CA LEU A 310 -19.51 -14.98 -27.05
C LEU A 310 -20.50 -14.88 -28.21
N ARG A 311 -20.51 -15.84 -29.13
CA ARG A 311 -21.41 -15.84 -30.28
C ARG A 311 -21.93 -17.23 -30.62
N VAL A 312 -23.20 -17.27 -31.03
CA VAL A 312 -23.75 -18.33 -31.88
C VAL A 312 -23.80 -17.80 -33.30
N LEU A 313 -23.05 -18.45 -34.21
CA LEU A 313 -22.89 -17.97 -35.57
C LEU A 313 -24.09 -18.37 -36.43
N ASN A 314 -24.57 -17.42 -37.23
CA ASN A 314 -25.57 -17.68 -38.23
C ASN A 314 -24.93 -18.21 -39.52
N GLN A 315 -25.57 -19.19 -40.15
CA GLN A 315 -25.03 -19.88 -41.33
C GLN A 315 -25.78 -19.53 -42.63
N ARG A 316 -26.74 -18.60 -42.59
CA ARG A 316 -27.62 -18.24 -43.73
C ARG A 316 -27.65 -16.73 -44.02
N GLN A 317 -26.53 -16.04 -43.81
CA GLN A 317 -26.35 -14.59 -44.07
C GLN A 317 -27.13 -13.64 -43.14
N PHE A 318 -27.78 -14.14 -42.08
CA PHE A 318 -28.32 -13.28 -41.02
C PHE A 318 -27.25 -12.93 -39.99
N ASN A 319 -27.62 -12.06 -39.04
CA ASN A 319 -26.74 -11.67 -37.94
C ASN A 319 -26.52 -12.83 -36.96
N ASN A 320 -25.31 -12.90 -36.40
CA ASN A 320 -25.00 -13.76 -35.27
C ASN A 320 -25.77 -13.30 -34.02
N ILE A 321 -26.00 -14.22 -33.08
CA ILE A 321 -26.32 -13.83 -31.71
C ILE A 321 -25.00 -13.61 -31.00
N GLU A 322 -24.84 -12.44 -30.39
CA GLU A 322 -23.64 -12.02 -29.69
C GLU A 322 -23.99 -11.55 -28.29
N MET A 323 -23.14 -11.89 -27.33
CA MET A 323 -23.17 -11.32 -26.00
C MET A 323 -21.77 -10.95 -25.54
N GLN A 324 -21.62 -9.76 -24.99
CA GLN A 324 -20.37 -9.35 -24.36
C GLN A 324 -20.32 -9.85 -22.91
N ILE A 325 -19.18 -10.40 -22.54
CA ILE A 325 -18.84 -10.74 -21.17
C ILE A 325 -17.68 -9.87 -20.70
N ASP A 326 -17.72 -9.52 -19.43
CA ASP A 326 -16.73 -8.73 -18.74
C ASP A 326 -16.63 -9.25 -17.31
N HIS A 327 -15.57 -10.02 -17.00
CA HIS A 327 -15.51 -10.82 -15.77
C HIS A 327 -14.08 -11.07 -15.27
N TRP A 328 -13.95 -11.27 -13.96
CA TRP A 328 -12.72 -11.73 -13.29
C TRP A 328 -12.68 -13.24 -13.18
N PHE A 329 -11.75 -13.89 -13.86
CA PHE A 329 -11.58 -15.35 -13.77
C PHE A 329 -10.57 -15.72 -12.69
N ASN A 330 -10.90 -16.76 -11.92
CA ASN A 330 -10.03 -17.34 -10.89
C ASN A 330 -9.46 -18.69 -11.36
N GLY A 331 -8.31 -19.07 -10.79
CA GLY A 331 -7.73 -20.39 -11.01
C GLY A 331 -8.59 -21.49 -10.40
N GLN A 332 -8.57 -22.67 -11.02
CA GLN A 332 -9.28 -23.87 -10.56
C GLN A 332 -8.69 -24.33 -9.22
N GLY A 333 -9.23 -23.82 -8.11
CA GLY A 333 -8.68 -23.99 -6.75
C GLY A 333 -8.90 -22.79 -5.82
N TYR A 334 -9.29 -21.63 -6.37
CA TYR A 334 -9.54 -20.41 -5.59
C TYR A 334 -11.02 -19.94 -5.63
N GLY A 335 -11.95 -20.82 -6.05
CA GLY A 335 -13.39 -20.57 -6.08
C GLY A 335 -14.09 -21.10 -7.35
N ASP A 336 -15.39 -20.85 -7.47
CA ASP A 336 -16.26 -21.37 -8.55
C ASP A 336 -16.23 -20.52 -9.85
N GLU A 337 -15.47 -19.42 -9.88
CA GLU A 337 -15.43 -18.44 -10.98
C GLU A 337 -14.38 -18.76 -12.06
N PHE A 338 -14.22 -20.04 -12.41
CA PHE A 338 -13.34 -20.45 -13.52
C PHE A 338 -14.04 -20.33 -14.89
N GLY A 339 -15.33 -19.96 -14.91
CA GLY A 339 -16.14 -19.82 -16.12
C GLY A 339 -17.18 -18.72 -16.01
N TRP A 340 -17.44 -18.01 -17.12
CA TRP A 340 -18.47 -16.98 -17.20
C TRP A 340 -19.15 -16.95 -18.58
N GLY A 341 -20.45 -16.66 -18.59
CA GLY A 341 -21.31 -16.82 -19.75
C GLY A 341 -22.78 -16.65 -19.41
N LEU A 342 -23.67 -17.25 -20.20
CA LEU A 342 -25.11 -17.13 -20.01
C LEU A 342 -25.80 -18.49 -19.95
N HIS A 343 -26.71 -18.59 -18.98
CA HIS A 343 -27.66 -19.68 -18.84
C HIS A 343 -28.64 -19.73 -20.02
N GLU A 344 -29.09 -18.57 -20.51
CA GLU A 344 -30.08 -18.46 -21.58
C GLU A 344 -29.48 -17.72 -22.79
N PHE A 345 -28.56 -18.38 -23.50
CA PHE A 345 -27.84 -17.74 -24.61
C PHE A 345 -28.69 -17.60 -25.88
N ILE A 346 -29.36 -18.68 -26.28
CA ILE A 346 -30.32 -18.73 -27.38
C ILE A 346 -31.44 -19.71 -27.03
N SER A 347 -32.69 -19.32 -27.23
CA SER A 347 -33.83 -20.22 -26.98
C SER A 347 -33.72 -21.48 -27.84
N LEU A 348 -34.11 -22.64 -27.30
CA LEU A 348 -34.05 -23.89 -28.06
C LEU A 348 -35.02 -23.86 -29.25
N SER A 349 -36.12 -23.11 -29.15
CA SER A 349 -37.04 -22.87 -30.26
C SER A 349 -36.37 -22.10 -31.40
N ASP A 350 -35.69 -20.98 -31.12
CA ASP A 350 -35.01 -20.19 -32.15
C ASP A 350 -33.79 -20.94 -32.71
N LEU A 351 -33.06 -21.68 -31.86
CA LEU A 351 -31.93 -22.48 -32.28
C LEU A 351 -32.32 -23.59 -33.27
N LYS A 352 -33.45 -24.26 -33.02
CA LYS A 352 -33.96 -25.38 -33.83
C LYS A 352 -34.82 -24.94 -35.01
N ASP A 353 -35.27 -23.70 -35.04
CA ASP A 353 -36.00 -23.14 -36.18
C ASP A 353 -35.06 -23.00 -37.39
N SER A 354 -35.24 -23.89 -38.37
CA SER A 354 -34.43 -23.93 -39.58
C SER A 354 -34.47 -22.61 -40.38
N SER A 355 -35.52 -21.80 -40.24
CA SER A 355 -35.62 -20.49 -40.90
C SER A 355 -34.66 -19.46 -40.32
N LYS A 356 -34.29 -19.60 -39.03
CA LYS A 356 -33.36 -18.71 -38.32
C LYS A 356 -31.91 -18.95 -38.71
N GLY A 357 -31.54 -20.17 -39.09
CA GLY A 357 -30.23 -20.48 -39.69
C GLY A 357 -29.05 -20.64 -38.73
N PHE A 358 -29.29 -20.86 -37.42
CA PHE A 358 -28.23 -21.11 -36.44
C PHE A 358 -27.77 -22.57 -36.40
N LEU A 359 -28.71 -23.51 -36.54
CA LEU A 359 -28.44 -24.94 -36.68
C LEU A 359 -28.75 -25.38 -38.12
N VAL A 360 -27.72 -25.66 -38.92
CA VAL A 360 -27.86 -26.04 -40.33
C VAL A 360 -27.19 -27.38 -40.56
N ASN A 361 -27.91 -28.32 -41.17
CA ASN A 361 -27.43 -29.69 -41.42
C ASN A 361 -26.88 -30.37 -40.14
N ASP A 362 -27.56 -30.14 -39.02
CA ASP A 362 -27.17 -30.60 -37.68
C ASP A 362 -25.77 -30.13 -37.22
N VAL A 363 -25.34 -28.98 -37.73
CA VAL A 363 -24.10 -28.30 -37.35
C VAL A 363 -24.40 -26.99 -36.66
N LEU A 364 -23.87 -26.81 -35.45
CA LEU A 364 -23.86 -25.57 -34.69
C LEU A 364 -22.45 -24.98 -34.70
N MET A 365 -22.33 -23.67 -34.92
CA MET A 365 -21.05 -22.97 -34.84
C MET A 365 -21.12 -21.92 -33.73
N VAL A 366 -20.21 -22.02 -32.75
CA VAL A 366 -20.06 -21.03 -31.68
C VAL A 366 -18.69 -20.38 -31.76
N GLN A 367 -18.56 -19.14 -31.30
CA GLN A 367 -17.30 -18.39 -31.36
C GLN A 367 -17.08 -17.57 -30.10
N VAL A 368 -15.82 -17.42 -29.71
CA VAL A 368 -15.37 -16.42 -28.75
C VAL A 368 -14.46 -15.44 -29.47
N GLU A 369 -14.63 -14.15 -29.20
CA GLU A 369 -13.68 -13.08 -29.53
C GLU A 369 -13.19 -12.45 -28.23
N ILE A 370 -11.92 -12.63 -27.88
CA ILE A 370 -11.34 -11.97 -26.70
C ILE A 370 -10.92 -10.55 -27.08
N GLU A 371 -11.47 -9.58 -26.36
CA GLU A 371 -11.22 -8.16 -26.59
C GLU A 371 -10.19 -7.60 -25.60
N ALA A 372 -10.19 -8.10 -24.36
CA ALA A 372 -9.25 -7.66 -23.34
C ALA A 372 -8.85 -8.80 -22.39
N ILE A 373 -7.58 -8.83 -21.98
CA ILE A 373 -7.09 -9.71 -20.90
C ILE A 373 -6.14 -8.89 -20.03
N SER A 374 -6.35 -8.95 -18.71
CA SER A 374 -5.45 -8.33 -17.75
C SER A 374 -4.24 -9.19 -17.38
N SER A 375 -3.21 -8.53 -16.88
CA SER A 375 -2.08 -9.13 -16.20
C SER A 375 -1.66 -8.22 -15.03
N THR A 376 -1.36 -8.82 -13.88
CA THR A 376 -0.81 -8.09 -12.73
C THR A 376 0.62 -8.56 -12.48
N LYS A 377 1.56 -7.61 -12.46
CA LYS A 377 2.95 -7.85 -12.03
C LYS A 377 3.08 -7.42 -10.57
N TYR A 378 3.72 -8.24 -9.74
CA TYR A 378 3.94 -7.97 -8.32
C TYR A 378 5.44 -7.67 -8.10
N PHE A 379 5.75 -6.68 -7.25
CA PHE A 379 7.11 -6.25 -6.96
C PHE A 379 7.37 -6.25 -5.45
N PRO A 380 8.60 -6.57 -4.99
CA PRO A 380 9.62 -7.29 -5.75
C PRO A 380 9.13 -8.70 -6.14
N ASN A 381 9.59 -9.20 -7.29
CA ASN A 381 9.17 -10.50 -7.86
C ASN A 381 9.60 -11.70 -7.01
#